data_AF-A0A6M9PG95-F1
#
_entry.id   AF-A0A6M9PG95-F1
#
_cell.length_a   1.000
_cell.length_b   1.000
_cell.length_c   1.000
_cell.angle_alpha   90.00
_cell.angle_beta   90.00
_cell.angle_gamma   90.00
#
_symmetry.space_group_name_H-M   'P 1'
#
loop_
_entity.id
_entity.type
_entity.pdbx_description
1 polymer ?
#
loop_
_entity_poly.entity_id
_entity_poly.type
_entity_poly.pdbx_seq_one_letter_code
_entity_poly.pdbx_strand_id
1 'polypeptide(L)'
;MNKIQMQGLFFSLLAIVVALTSMLLVPANPTISLVILAALIFFFGVPHGALDPVFAQKLLLLKSWQDWTKFVIVYLALSMLVVFIWWQLPLFFMGSFLLLSVMHFSRDLNDQVPRVTRVLYGGSMIFLPTIFHFEEMQNLFSLILDADAGLQIASFLHVLAWPWLVGILIGIYFQFNRGWLVGLEILAVALLSTLASPLVSFTLYFCGMHSSRHMMRTGAYSGLNFMKLGLVSLGPMLGVIFIALLAWFYLPELPNYERLLRLVFVGLAALTVPHMLLIDRVRYQQ
;
A
#
# COMPACT_ATOMS: atom_id res chain seq x y z
N MET A 1 -5.00 -6.46 25.54
CA MET A 1 -4.81 -5.93 24.18
C MET A 1 -5.92 -6.45 23.28
N ASN A 2 -6.56 -5.59 22.48
CA ASN A 2 -7.55 -6.04 21.50
C ASN A 2 -6.86 -6.68 20.27
N LYS A 3 -7.64 -7.24 19.32
CA LYS A 3 -7.07 -7.92 18.15
C LYS A 3 -6.15 -7.00 17.32
N ILE A 4 -6.54 -5.74 17.10
CA ILE A 4 -5.73 -4.77 16.32
C ILE A 4 -4.41 -4.47 17.03
N GLN A 5 -4.43 -4.32 18.35
CA GLN A 5 -3.23 -4.12 19.16
C GLN A 5 -2.29 -5.33 19.11
N MET A 6 -2.83 -6.55 19.15
CA MET A 6 -2.01 -7.77 18.99
C MET A 6 -1.38 -7.87 17.60
N GLN A 7 -2.15 -7.56 16.55
CA GLN A 7 -1.63 -7.49 15.18
C GLN A 7 -0.52 -6.43 15.07
N GLY A 8 -0.72 -5.24 15.64
CA GLY A 8 0.27 -4.16 15.65
C GLY A 8 1.56 -4.55 16.36
N LEU A 9 1.47 -5.23 17.50
CA LEU A 9 2.65 -5.74 18.21
C LEU A 9 3.41 -6.78 17.36
N PHE A 10 2.71 -7.77 16.81
CA PHE A 10 3.32 -8.81 15.98
C PHE A 10 4.01 -8.21 14.76
N PHE A 11 3.31 -7.31 14.05
CA PHE A 11 3.88 -6.57 12.92
C PHE A 11 5.13 -5.79 13.35
N SER A 12 5.07 -5.07 14.48
CA SER A 12 6.19 -4.24 14.93
C SER A 12 7.44 -5.06 15.22
N LEU A 13 7.28 -6.20 15.91
CA LEU A 13 8.40 -7.10 16.21
C LEU A 13 9.01 -7.66 14.91
N LEU A 14 8.17 -8.13 13.99
CA LEU A 14 8.63 -8.65 12.70
C LEU A 14 9.32 -7.56 11.87
N ALA A 15 8.74 -6.37 11.80
CA ALA A 15 9.27 -5.23 11.05
C ALA A 15 10.64 -4.79 11.59
N ILE A 16 10.82 -4.74 12.91
CA ILE A 16 12.11 -4.42 13.54
C ILE A 16 13.15 -5.51 13.23
N VAL A 17 12.80 -6.80 13.36
CA VAL A 17 13.70 -7.90 13.02
C VAL A 17 14.12 -7.84 11.56
N VAL A 18 13.18 -7.61 10.64
CA VAL A 18 13.47 -7.47 9.21
C VAL A 18 14.36 -6.25 8.97
N ALA A 19 14.03 -5.09 9.54
CA ALA A 19 14.82 -3.87 9.39
C ALA A 19 16.29 -4.06 9.81
N LEU A 20 16.52 -4.70 10.98
CA LEU A 20 17.88 -4.91 11.51
C LEU A 20 18.66 -5.98 10.72
N THR A 21 17.98 -7.05 10.29
CA THR A 21 18.63 -8.12 9.51
C THR A 21 18.88 -7.72 8.05
N SER A 22 18.09 -6.80 7.49
CA SER A 22 18.29 -6.26 6.14
C SER A 22 19.66 -5.62 5.95
N MET A 23 20.24 -5.07 7.02
CA MET A 23 21.57 -4.48 6.98
C MET A 23 22.71 -5.51 6.94
N LEU A 24 22.40 -6.79 7.22
CA LEU A 24 23.39 -7.87 7.37
C LEU A 24 23.32 -8.89 6.22
N LEU A 25 22.19 -8.97 5.52
CA LEU A 25 21.94 -9.95 4.48
C LEU A 25 22.47 -9.48 3.12
N VAL A 26 23.02 -10.41 2.35
CA VAL A 26 23.43 -10.16 0.96
C VAL A 26 22.17 -9.98 0.10
N PRO A 27 22.12 -8.98 -0.80
CA PRO A 27 21.00 -8.80 -1.72
C PRO A 27 20.71 -10.08 -2.52
N ALA A 28 19.48 -10.56 -2.44
CA ALA A 28 19.01 -11.69 -3.25
C ALA A 28 18.87 -11.28 -4.73
N ASN A 29 18.71 -12.27 -5.62
CA ASN A 29 18.45 -12.01 -7.04
C ASN A 29 17.19 -11.11 -7.19
N PRO A 30 17.29 -9.92 -7.82
CA PRO A 30 16.19 -8.96 -7.87
C PRO A 30 14.91 -9.51 -8.49
N THR A 31 15.02 -10.34 -9.53
CA THR A 31 13.86 -10.94 -10.21
C THR A 31 13.15 -11.95 -9.33
N ILE A 32 13.91 -12.82 -8.65
CA ILE A 32 13.33 -13.80 -7.72
C ILE A 32 12.66 -13.07 -6.56
N SER A 33 13.32 -12.06 -6.00
CA SER A 33 12.73 -11.22 -4.95
C SER A 33 11.43 -10.56 -5.40
N LEU A 34 11.40 -9.94 -6.59
CA LEU A 34 10.19 -9.29 -7.09
C LEU A 34 9.04 -10.29 -7.30
N VAL A 35 9.32 -11.52 -7.77
CA VAL A 35 8.30 -12.57 -7.90
C VAL A 35 7.73 -12.97 -6.53
N ILE A 36 8.59 -13.17 -5.53
CA ILE A 36 8.14 -13.51 -4.17
C ILE A 36 7.29 -12.37 -3.59
N LEU A 37 7.75 -11.13 -3.73
CA LEU A 37 7.03 -9.95 -3.22
C LEU A 37 5.71 -9.75 -3.95
N ALA A 38 5.66 -9.93 -5.27
CA ALA A 38 4.43 -9.90 -6.06
C ALA A 38 3.44 -10.97 -5.61
N ALA A 39 3.91 -12.19 -5.32
CA ALA A 39 3.07 -13.26 -4.77
C ALA A 39 2.53 -12.89 -3.38
N LEU A 40 3.36 -12.35 -2.48
CA LEU A 40 2.93 -11.89 -1.16
C LEU A 40 1.88 -10.76 -1.27
N ILE A 41 2.12 -9.78 -2.14
CA ILE A 41 1.16 -8.70 -2.43
C ILE A 41 -0.14 -9.29 -2.96
N PHE A 42 -0.08 -10.26 -3.88
CA PHE A 42 -1.28 -10.87 -4.44
C PHE A 42 -2.10 -11.64 -3.40
N PHE A 43 -1.46 -12.45 -2.55
CA PHE A 43 -2.17 -13.31 -1.60
C PHE A 43 -2.55 -12.61 -0.28
N PHE A 44 -1.81 -11.59 0.13
CA PHE A 44 -2.00 -10.94 1.44
C PHE A 44 -2.26 -9.44 1.34
N GLY A 45 -1.89 -8.81 0.22
CA GLY A 45 -2.18 -7.41 -0.08
C GLY A 45 -3.53 -7.27 -0.77
N VAL A 46 -3.63 -7.62 -2.05
CA VAL A 46 -4.82 -7.46 -2.91
C VAL A 46 -6.16 -7.86 -2.28
N PRO A 47 -6.27 -8.89 -1.41
CA PRO A 47 -7.54 -9.25 -0.80
C PRO A 47 -8.25 -8.10 -0.07
N HIS A 48 -7.53 -7.12 0.51
CA HIS A 48 -8.21 -6.01 1.20
C HIS A 48 -9.04 -5.15 0.26
N GLY A 49 -8.53 -4.81 -0.93
CA GLY A 49 -9.29 -4.10 -1.96
C GLY A 49 -10.33 -4.98 -2.65
N ALA A 50 -10.07 -6.28 -2.73
CA ALA A 50 -11.05 -7.27 -3.22
C ALA A 50 -12.30 -7.38 -2.33
N LEU A 51 -12.31 -6.77 -1.14
CA LEU A 51 -13.48 -6.68 -0.26
C LEU A 51 -14.36 -5.46 -0.51
N ASP A 52 -14.03 -4.59 -1.47
CA ASP A 52 -14.85 -3.43 -1.83
C ASP A 52 -16.33 -3.74 -2.11
N PRO A 53 -16.70 -4.90 -2.71
CA PRO A 53 -18.09 -5.30 -2.81
C PRO A 53 -18.86 -5.28 -1.47
N VAL A 54 -18.20 -5.60 -0.34
CA VAL A 54 -18.82 -5.58 1.00
C VAL A 54 -19.20 -4.16 1.41
N PHE A 55 -18.32 -3.19 1.12
CA PHE A 55 -18.58 -1.77 1.41
C PHE A 55 -19.59 -1.19 0.45
N ALA A 56 -19.43 -1.46 -0.85
CA ALA A 56 -20.32 -0.99 -1.91
C ALA A 56 -21.76 -1.44 -1.66
N GLN A 57 -21.97 -2.71 -1.31
CA GLN A 57 -23.31 -3.24 -1.01
C GLN A 57 -24.01 -2.46 0.10
N LYS A 58 -23.29 -2.14 1.20
CA LYS A 58 -23.87 -1.41 2.33
C LYS A 58 -24.00 0.10 2.08
N LEU A 59 -23.00 0.74 1.48
CA LEU A 59 -22.96 2.19 1.27
C LEU A 59 -23.86 2.64 0.11
N LEU A 60 -23.86 1.89 -0.99
CA LEU A 60 -24.59 2.21 -2.21
C LEU A 60 -25.92 1.46 -2.31
N LEU A 61 -26.26 0.65 -1.30
CA LEU A 61 -27.50 -0.12 -1.21
C LEU A 61 -27.76 -0.99 -2.45
N LEU A 62 -26.71 -1.65 -2.95
CA LEU A 62 -26.79 -2.50 -4.15
C LEU A 62 -27.71 -3.70 -3.90
N LYS A 63 -28.84 -3.79 -4.62
CA LYS A 63 -29.87 -4.82 -4.41
C LYS A 63 -30.11 -5.69 -5.65
N SER A 64 -29.93 -5.13 -6.84
CA SER A 64 -30.21 -5.80 -8.11
C SER A 64 -28.95 -6.11 -8.91
N TRP A 65 -29.04 -7.01 -9.89
CA TRP A 65 -27.94 -7.28 -10.81
C TRP A 65 -27.53 -6.03 -11.58
N GLN A 66 -28.46 -5.12 -11.88
CA GLN A 66 -28.19 -3.86 -12.57
C GLN A 66 -27.32 -2.93 -11.72
N ASP A 67 -27.57 -2.86 -10.41
CA ASP A 67 -26.76 -2.06 -9.48
C ASP A 67 -25.33 -2.60 -9.41
N TRP A 68 -25.18 -3.93 -9.37
CA TRP A 68 -23.88 -4.59 -9.40
C TRP A 68 -23.14 -4.36 -10.71
N THR A 69 -23.82 -4.49 -11.85
CA THR A 69 -23.22 -4.19 -13.16
C THR A 69 -22.76 -2.74 -13.24
N LYS A 70 -23.57 -1.78 -12.79
CA LYS A 70 -23.18 -0.36 -12.74
C LYS A 70 -21.97 -0.15 -11.85
N PHE A 71 -21.93 -0.76 -10.66
CA PHE A 71 -20.79 -0.67 -9.75
C PHE A 71 -19.51 -1.18 -10.41
N VAL A 72 -19.53 -2.36 -11.03
CA VAL A 72 -18.37 -2.95 -11.70
C VAL A 72 -17.92 -2.09 -12.88
N ILE A 73 -18.84 -1.59 -13.71
CA ILE A 73 -18.51 -0.70 -14.84
C ILE A 73 -17.80 0.57 -14.34
N VAL A 74 -18.34 1.23 -13.30
CA VAL A 74 -17.74 2.44 -12.73
C VAL A 74 -16.37 2.13 -12.13
N TYR A 75 -16.24 1.01 -11.41
CA TYR A 75 -14.97 0.60 -10.81
C TYR A 75 -13.89 0.40 -11.89
N LEU A 76 -14.21 -0.37 -12.93
CA LEU A 76 -13.30 -0.62 -14.05
C LEU A 76 -12.98 0.64 -14.84
N ALA A 77 -13.97 1.53 -15.04
CA ALA A 77 -13.76 2.82 -15.70
C ALA A 77 -12.76 3.70 -14.92
N LEU A 78 -12.88 3.75 -13.59
CA LEU A 78 -11.92 4.45 -12.73
C LEU A 78 -10.53 3.81 -12.80
N SER A 79 -10.44 2.48 -12.75
CA SER A 79 -9.15 1.78 -12.92
C SER A 79 -8.51 2.05 -14.28
N MET A 80 -9.28 2.03 -15.36
CA MET A 80 -8.77 2.37 -16.70
C MET A 80 -8.34 3.83 -16.80
N LEU A 81 -9.07 4.75 -16.16
CA LEU A 81 -8.69 6.15 -16.09
C LEU A 81 -7.33 6.33 -15.40
N VAL A 82 -7.05 5.59 -14.33
CA VAL A 82 -5.76 5.63 -13.65
C VAL A 82 -4.63 5.18 -14.57
N VAL A 83 -4.81 4.06 -15.29
CA VAL A 83 -3.83 3.57 -16.27
C VAL A 83 -3.64 4.58 -17.40
N PHE A 84 -4.72 5.19 -17.87
CA PHE A 84 -4.66 6.23 -18.91
C PHE A 84 -3.88 7.48 -18.45
N ILE A 85 -4.11 7.95 -17.21
CA ILE A 85 -3.37 9.08 -16.64
C ILE A 85 -1.89 8.72 -16.47
N TRP A 86 -1.57 7.51 -16.01
CA TRP A 86 -0.17 7.04 -15.95
C TRP A 86 0.49 7.07 -17.33
N TRP A 87 -0.19 6.60 -18.37
CA TRP A 87 0.34 6.57 -19.73
C TRP A 87 0.55 7.97 -20.32
N GLN A 88 -0.39 8.90 -20.12
CA GLN A 88 -0.34 10.23 -20.72
C GLN A 88 0.45 11.24 -19.89
N LEU A 89 0.39 11.14 -18.57
CA LEU A 89 0.92 12.10 -17.60
C LEU A 89 1.61 11.37 -16.43
N PRO A 90 2.68 10.59 -16.68
CA PRO A 90 3.31 9.69 -15.70
C PRO A 90 3.78 10.42 -14.43
N LEU A 91 4.37 11.61 -14.58
CA LEU A 91 4.83 12.41 -13.43
C LEU A 91 3.67 12.87 -12.55
N PHE A 92 2.60 13.38 -13.16
CA PHE A 92 1.40 13.82 -12.43
C PHE A 92 0.71 12.63 -11.73
N PHE A 93 0.61 11.50 -12.43
CA PHE A 93 0.12 10.24 -11.86
C PHE A 93 0.92 9.87 -10.60
N MET A 94 2.25 9.80 -10.70
CA MET A 94 3.10 9.37 -9.60
C MET A 94 2.98 10.33 -8.40
N GLY A 95 3.10 11.64 -8.61
CA GLY A 95 2.99 12.62 -7.54
C GLY A 95 1.64 12.56 -6.83
N SER A 96 0.54 12.46 -7.59
CA SER A 96 -0.80 12.36 -7.04
C SER A 96 -1.03 11.04 -6.29
N PHE A 97 -0.55 9.93 -6.85
CA PHE A 97 -0.70 8.61 -6.23
C PHE A 97 0.07 8.49 -4.91
N LEU A 98 1.29 9.03 -4.85
CA LEU A 98 2.07 9.08 -3.61
C LEU A 98 1.37 9.94 -2.56
N LEU A 99 0.86 11.13 -2.93
CA LEU A 99 0.12 11.98 -2.00
C LEU A 99 -1.14 11.29 -1.44
N LEU A 100 -1.93 10.64 -2.30
CA LEU A 100 -3.10 9.87 -1.89
C LEU A 100 -2.69 8.70 -0.96
N SER A 101 -1.58 8.05 -1.25
CA SER A 101 -1.04 6.95 -0.44
C SER A 101 -0.63 7.42 0.97
N VAL A 102 0.01 8.60 1.12
CA VAL A 102 0.29 9.19 2.44
C VAL A 102 -1.00 9.29 3.26
N MET A 103 -2.04 9.88 2.67
CA MET A 103 -3.31 10.14 3.35
C MET A 103 -4.05 8.84 3.70
N HIS A 104 -3.97 7.84 2.82
CA HIS A 104 -4.61 6.55 3.03
C HIS A 104 -3.91 5.73 4.13
N PHE A 105 -2.59 5.62 4.09
CA PHE A 105 -1.80 4.93 5.12
C PHE A 105 -1.88 5.61 6.49
N SER A 106 -2.14 6.91 6.53
CA SER A 106 -2.41 7.63 7.79
C SER A 106 -3.58 7.05 8.59
N ARG A 107 -4.52 6.37 7.94
CA ARG A 107 -5.69 5.75 8.59
C ARG A 107 -5.37 4.41 9.26
N ASP A 108 -4.16 3.89 9.13
CA ASP A 108 -3.78 2.65 9.81
C ASP A 108 -3.65 2.86 11.32
N LEU A 109 -3.25 4.06 11.75
CA LEU A 109 -3.30 4.46 13.15
C LEU A 109 -4.72 4.86 13.57
N ASN A 110 -5.02 4.72 14.87
CA ASN A 110 -6.32 5.05 15.43
C ASN A 110 -6.62 6.57 15.40
N ASP A 111 -7.88 6.95 15.66
CA ASP A 111 -8.31 8.35 15.59
C ASP A 111 -7.89 9.21 16.79
N GLN A 112 -7.37 8.58 17.85
CA GLN A 112 -6.85 9.26 19.03
C GLN A 112 -5.42 9.78 18.82
N VAL A 113 -4.69 9.23 17.84
CA VAL A 113 -3.37 9.74 17.44
C VAL A 113 -3.55 11.09 16.71
N PRO A 114 -2.76 12.13 17.06
CA PRO A 114 -2.84 13.43 16.40
C PRO A 114 -2.70 13.31 14.87
N ARG A 115 -3.52 14.06 14.13
CA ARG A 115 -3.57 13.99 12.66
C ARG A 115 -2.20 14.14 12.01
N VAL A 116 -1.38 15.07 12.52
CA VAL A 116 -0.02 15.31 12.02
C VAL A 116 0.86 14.07 12.18
N THR A 117 0.85 13.42 13.35
CA THR A 117 1.61 12.18 13.59
C THR A 117 1.15 11.05 12.67
N ARG A 118 -0.15 10.96 12.36
CA ARG A 118 -0.67 9.97 11.42
C ARG A 118 -0.23 10.22 9.99
N VAL A 119 -0.23 11.48 9.55
CA VAL A 119 0.31 11.88 8.23
C VAL A 119 1.79 11.57 8.14
N LEU A 120 2.56 11.91 9.17
CA LEU A 120 3.98 11.56 9.24
C LEU A 120 4.16 10.03 9.16
N TYR A 121 3.39 9.26 9.93
CA TYR A 121 3.41 7.80 9.86
C TYR A 121 3.11 7.26 8.46
N GLY A 122 2.03 7.74 7.82
CA GLY A 122 1.65 7.29 6.48
C GLY A 122 2.67 7.66 5.40
N GLY A 123 3.31 8.82 5.55
CA GLY A 123 4.37 9.26 4.64
C GLY A 123 5.72 8.58 4.90
N SER A 124 5.95 7.97 6.06
CA SER A 124 7.22 7.30 6.35
C SER A 124 7.57 6.26 5.30
N MET A 125 6.57 5.50 4.82
CA MET A 125 6.75 4.49 3.76
C MET A 125 7.09 5.07 2.38
N ILE A 126 6.92 6.37 2.17
CA ILE A 126 7.13 7.05 0.89
C ILE A 126 8.42 7.87 0.93
N PHE A 127 8.63 8.65 1.99
CA PHE A 127 9.75 9.58 2.07
C PHE A 127 11.03 8.91 2.60
N LEU A 128 10.95 8.18 3.72
CA LEU A 128 12.14 7.67 4.42
C LEU A 128 13.01 6.68 3.63
N PRO A 129 12.49 5.84 2.71
CA PRO A 129 13.34 4.93 1.93
C PRO A 129 14.45 5.65 1.18
N THR A 130 14.19 6.87 0.71
CA THR A 130 15.17 7.65 -0.06
C THR A 130 16.40 8.09 0.75
N ILE A 131 16.40 7.96 2.09
CA ILE A 131 17.55 8.33 2.93
C ILE A 131 18.72 7.37 2.70
N PHE A 132 18.47 6.06 2.66
CA PHE A 132 19.50 5.03 2.46
C PHE A 132 19.38 4.29 1.13
N HIS A 133 18.24 4.39 0.44
CA HIS A 133 17.96 3.67 -0.80
C HIS A 133 17.63 4.63 -1.95
N PHE A 134 18.30 5.78 -2.03
CA PHE A 134 18.05 6.78 -3.07
C PHE A 134 18.18 6.21 -4.50
N GLU A 135 19.29 5.53 -4.80
CA GLU A 135 19.55 4.97 -6.12
C GLU A 135 18.53 3.86 -6.48
N GLU A 136 18.19 3.00 -5.51
CA GLU A 136 17.17 1.96 -5.73
C GLU A 136 15.80 2.59 -5.99
N MET A 137 15.40 3.60 -5.21
CA MET A 137 14.14 4.32 -5.41
C MET A 137 14.11 5.02 -6.78
N GLN A 138 15.19 5.70 -7.18
CA GLN A 138 15.30 6.32 -8.49
C GLN A 138 15.15 5.28 -9.61
N ASN A 139 15.83 4.14 -9.50
CA ASN A 139 15.76 3.07 -10.49
C ASN A 139 14.34 2.50 -10.60
N LEU A 140 13.67 2.25 -9.47
CA LEU A 140 12.29 1.77 -9.43
C LEU A 140 11.33 2.77 -10.09
N PHE A 141 11.42 4.06 -9.77
CA PHE A 141 10.57 5.08 -10.41
C PHE A 141 10.87 5.22 -11.90
N SER A 142 12.14 5.14 -12.30
CA SER A 142 12.53 5.25 -13.72
C SER A 142 11.96 4.11 -14.57
N LEU A 143 11.90 2.89 -14.01
CA LEU A 143 11.28 1.73 -14.67
C LEU A 143 9.75 1.84 -14.77
N ILE A 144 9.11 2.63 -13.91
CA ILE A 144 7.65 2.83 -13.92
C ILE A 144 7.26 4.03 -14.81
N LEU A 145 8.11 5.06 -14.87
CA LEU A 145 7.87 6.31 -15.58
C LEU A 145 8.82 6.41 -16.78
N ASP A 146 9.94 7.11 -16.58
CA ASP A 146 11.10 7.28 -17.44
C ASP A 146 12.25 7.80 -16.57
N ALA A 147 13.47 7.90 -17.11
CA ALA A 147 14.66 8.27 -16.35
C ALA A 147 14.58 9.66 -15.70
N ASP A 148 14.07 10.66 -16.42
CA ASP A 148 14.03 12.05 -15.94
C ASP A 148 12.94 12.21 -14.88
N ALA A 149 11.73 11.69 -15.13
CA ALA A 149 10.64 11.70 -14.17
C ALA A 149 10.97 10.88 -12.91
N GLY A 150 11.68 9.75 -13.08
CA GLY A 150 12.13 8.90 -11.98
C GLY A 150 13.11 9.62 -11.05
N LEU A 151 14.11 10.29 -11.62
CA LEU A 151 15.05 11.13 -10.87
C LEU A 151 14.35 12.30 -10.18
N GLN A 152 13.42 12.96 -10.87
CA GLN A 152 12.69 14.11 -10.31
C GLN A 152 11.88 13.72 -9.06
N ILE A 153 11.14 12.61 -9.12
CA ILE A 153 10.37 12.11 -7.97
C ILE A 153 11.30 11.69 -6.84
N ALA A 154 12.33 10.88 -7.11
CA ALA A 154 13.27 10.43 -6.08
C ALA A 154 13.96 11.60 -5.37
N SER A 155 14.41 12.61 -6.13
CA SER A 155 15.05 13.83 -5.60
C SER A 155 14.10 14.63 -4.71
N PHE A 156 12.85 14.82 -5.17
CA PHE A 156 11.83 15.52 -4.38
C PHE A 156 11.55 14.82 -3.06
N LEU A 157 11.37 13.49 -3.10
CA LEU A 157 11.15 12.69 -1.90
C LEU A 157 12.36 12.73 -0.95
N HIS A 158 13.59 12.68 -1.48
CA HIS A 158 14.81 12.74 -0.68
C HIS A 158 14.97 14.06 0.08
N VAL A 159 14.69 15.19 -0.57
CA VAL A 159 14.70 16.49 0.10
C VAL A 159 13.69 16.53 1.25
N LEU A 160 12.50 15.99 1.03
CA LEU A 160 11.45 15.94 2.07
C LEU A 160 11.69 14.88 3.14
N ALA A 161 12.50 13.86 2.88
CA ALA A 161 12.75 12.78 3.82
C ALA A 161 13.39 13.26 5.13
N TRP A 162 14.26 14.26 5.07
CA TRP A 162 14.94 14.82 6.25
C TRP A 162 13.99 15.54 7.22
N PRO A 163 13.16 16.52 6.82
CA PRO A 163 12.15 17.08 7.71
C PRO A 163 11.11 16.04 8.13
N TRP A 164 10.80 15.05 7.28
CA TRP A 164 9.92 13.93 7.65
C TRP A 164 10.50 13.08 8.78
N LEU A 165 11.80 12.78 8.71
CA LEU A 165 12.54 12.05 9.75
C LEU A 165 12.49 12.79 11.08
N VAL A 166 12.73 14.11 11.07
CA VAL A 166 12.63 14.92 12.30
C VAL A 166 11.21 14.88 12.87
N GLY A 167 10.20 15.07 12.01
CA GLY A 167 8.80 15.03 12.41
C GLY A 167 8.39 13.69 13.01
N ILE A 168 8.78 12.58 12.38
CA ILE A 168 8.42 11.24 12.86
C ILE A 168 9.12 10.91 14.18
N LEU A 169 10.38 11.30 14.37
CA LEU A 169 11.11 11.10 15.64
C LEU A 169 10.43 11.85 16.79
N ILE A 170 9.99 13.08 16.56
CA ILE A 170 9.19 13.85 17.53
C ILE A 170 7.86 13.13 17.82
N GLY A 171 7.19 12.65 16.77
CA GLY A 171 5.95 11.89 16.89
C GLY A 171 6.12 10.62 17.73
N ILE A 172 7.20 9.87 17.51
CA ILE A 172 7.57 8.67 18.26
C ILE A 172 7.75 9.00 19.75
N TYR A 173 8.55 10.03 20.07
CA TYR A 173 8.80 10.46 21.44
C TYR A 173 7.48 10.76 22.18
N PHE A 174 6.62 11.59 21.60
CA PHE A 174 5.34 11.92 22.24
C PHE A 174 4.41 10.72 22.36
N GLN A 175 4.42 9.82 21.38
CA GLN A 175 3.50 8.70 21.37
C GLN A 175 3.91 7.59 22.33
N PHE A 176 5.21 7.39 22.58
CA PHE A 176 5.66 6.51 23.67
C PHE A 176 5.18 7.00 25.04
N ASN A 177 5.10 8.32 25.26
CA ASN A 177 4.58 8.90 26.50
C ASN A 177 3.06 8.78 26.67
N ARG A 178 2.31 8.60 25.57
CA ARG A 178 0.83 8.48 25.59
C ARG A 178 0.34 7.03 25.50
N GLY A 179 1.13 6.16 24.87
CA GLY A 179 0.79 4.77 24.64
C GLY A 179 1.90 4.05 23.91
N TRP A 180 2.69 3.27 24.66
CA TRP A 180 3.92 2.62 24.19
C TRP A 180 3.73 1.80 22.90
N LEU A 181 2.60 1.13 22.75
CA LEU A 181 2.35 0.27 21.59
C LEU A 181 2.22 1.08 20.29
N VAL A 182 1.56 2.23 20.33
CA VAL A 182 1.46 3.09 19.14
C VAL A 182 2.83 3.71 18.84
N GLY A 183 3.59 4.10 19.87
CA GLY A 183 4.98 4.55 19.71
C GLY A 183 5.85 3.48 19.04
N LEU A 184 5.69 2.22 19.45
CA LEU A 184 6.37 1.06 18.87
C LEU A 184 5.96 0.82 17.41
N GLU A 185 4.68 0.91 17.06
CA GLU A 185 4.21 0.78 15.67
C GLU A 185 4.83 1.85 14.77
N ILE A 186 4.85 3.10 15.23
CA ILE A 186 5.44 4.21 14.47
C ILE A 186 6.95 4.01 14.31
N LEU A 187 7.64 3.63 15.39
CA LEU A 187 9.07 3.32 15.36
C LEU A 187 9.37 2.17 14.39
N ALA A 188 8.60 1.09 14.45
CA ALA A 188 8.78 -0.08 13.60
C ALA A 188 8.62 0.26 12.11
N VAL A 189 7.61 1.08 11.75
CA VAL A 189 7.43 1.54 10.37
C VAL A 189 8.55 2.47 9.94
N ALA A 190 9.01 3.39 10.79
CA ALA A 190 10.14 4.26 10.48
C ALA A 190 11.44 3.47 10.26
N LEU A 191 11.73 2.49 11.12
CA LEU A 191 12.89 1.61 10.96
C LEU A 191 12.79 0.74 9.70
N LEU A 192 11.63 0.12 9.47
CA LEU A 192 11.41 -0.72 8.29
C LEU A 192 11.52 0.07 6.98
N SER A 193 10.95 1.27 6.91
CA SER A 193 11.02 2.14 5.72
C SER A 193 12.41 2.69 5.46
N THR A 194 13.22 2.90 6.50
CA THR A 194 14.56 3.47 6.34
C THR A 194 15.62 2.40 6.07
N LEU A 195 15.56 1.26 6.76
CA LEU A 195 16.66 0.27 6.77
C LEU A 195 16.48 -0.87 5.77
N ALA A 196 15.26 -1.36 5.55
CA ALA A 196 15.01 -2.43 4.57
C ALA A 196 14.92 -1.86 3.16
N SER A 197 15.20 -2.69 2.14
CA SER A 197 15.03 -2.25 0.75
C SER A 197 13.58 -1.83 0.48
N PRO A 198 13.33 -0.85 -0.40
CA PRO A 198 12.00 -0.27 -0.61
C PRO A 198 10.92 -1.31 -0.93
N LEU A 199 11.23 -2.31 -1.77
CA LEU A 199 10.25 -3.34 -2.15
C LEU A 199 9.90 -4.28 -0.98
N VAL A 200 10.89 -4.67 -0.17
CA VAL A 200 10.67 -5.51 1.02
C VAL A 200 9.88 -4.74 2.06
N SER A 201 10.29 -3.50 2.32
CA SER A 201 9.62 -2.60 3.25
C SER A 201 8.16 -2.38 2.88
N PHE A 202 7.90 -1.99 1.63
CA PHE A 202 6.55 -1.80 1.11
C PHE A 202 5.72 -3.06 1.23
N THR A 203 6.23 -4.22 0.81
CA THR A 203 5.48 -5.47 0.84
C THR A 203 5.11 -5.89 2.26
N LEU A 204 6.06 -5.81 3.20
CA LEU A 204 5.82 -6.19 4.58
C LEU A 204 4.84 -5.23 5.25
N TYR A 205 4.99 -3.93 5.04
CA TYR A 205 4.04 -2.92 5.52
C TYR A 205 2.64 -3.13 4.93
N PHE A 206 2.55 -3.22 3.60
CA PHE A 206 1.29 -3.30 2.88
C PHE A 206 0.51 -4.56 3.25
N CYS A 207 1.16 -5.72 3.29
CA CYS A 207 0.51 -6.98 3.63
C CYS A 207 0.28 -7.13 5.15
N GLY A 208 1.33 -6.89 5.95
CA GLY A 208 1.35 -7.20 7.38
C GLY A 208 0.66 -6.18 8.27
N MET A 209 0.69 -4.91 7.88
CA MET A 209 0.09 -3.80 8.63
C MET A 209 -1.20 -3.32 7.98
N HIS A 210 -1.09 -2.77 6.77
CA HIS A 210 -2.17 -2.05 6.12
C HIS A 210 -3.35 -2.97 5.75
N SER A 211 -3.09 -3.96 4.89
CA SER A 211 -4.09 -4.93 4.43
C SER A 211 -4.67 -5.74 5.59
N SER A 212 -3.81 -6.23 6.50
CA SER A 212 -4.25 -6.97 7.69
C SER A 212 -5.24 -6.17 8.54
N ARG A 213 -4.93 -4.90 8.84
CA ARG A 213 -5.85 -4.02 9.58
C ARG A 213 -7.14 -3.78 8.83
N HIS A 214 -7.05 -3.53 7.52
CA HIS A 214 -8.22 -3.34 6.69
C HIS A 214 -9.14 -4.57 6.75
N MET A 215 -8.61 -5.77 6.53
CA MET A 215 -9.36 -7.04 6.63
C MET A 215 -10.07 -7.20 7.99
N MET A 216 -9.37 -6.89 9.09
CA MET A 216 -9.94 -6.97 10.44
C MET A 216 -11.08 -5.96 10.65
N ARG A 217 -10.90 -4.72 10.18
CA ARG A 217 -11.92 -3.66 10.23
C ARG A 217 -13.11 -3.99 9.35
N THR A 218 -12.90 -4.58 8.18
CA THR A 218 -13.97 -5.06 7.29
C THR A 218 -14.77 -6.18 7.93
N GLY A 219 -14.11 -7.11 8.63
CA GLY A 219 -14.79 -8.12 9.44
C GLY A 219 -15.68 -7.51 10.51
N ALA A 220 -15.19 -6.53 11.25
CA ALA A 220 -15.98 -5.80 12.25
C ALA A 220 -17.16 -5.03 11.62
N TYR A 221 -16.93 -4.36 10.49
CA TYR A 221 -17.95 -3.58 9.77
C TYR A 221 -19.04 -4.47 9.15
N SER A 222 -18.68 -5.63 8.63
CA SER A 222 -19.58 -6.53 7.92
C SER A 222 -20.27 -7.56 8.82
N GLY A 223 -19.66 -7.91 9.96
CA GLY A 223 -20.04 -9.05 10.78
C GLY A 223 -19.56 -10.40 10.23
N LEU A 224 -18.74 -10.39 9.16
CA LEU A 224 -18.21 -11.60 8.55
C LEU A 224 -16.91 -12.05 9.22
N ASN A 225 -16.72 -13.37 9.29
CA ASN A 225 -15.45 -13.95 9.73
C ASN A 225 -14.42 -13.99 8.58
N PHE A 226 -13.16 -14.24 8.91
CA PHE A 226 -12.05 -14.20 7.96
C PHE A 226 -12.22 -15.15 6.76
N MET A 227 -12.79 -16.34 6.99
CA MET A 227 -13.06 -17.31 5.92
C MET A 227 -14.06 -16.78 4.89
N LYS A 228 -15.16 -16.17 5.36
CA LYS A 228 -16.17 -15.56 4.48
C LYS A 228 -15.61 -14.35 3.73
N LEU A 229 -14.77 -13.53 4.38
CA LEU A 229 -14.06 -12.45 3.70
C LEU A 229 -13.17 -13.00 2.57
N GLY A 230 -12.40 -14.05 2.84
CA GLY A 230 -11.59 -14.74 1.83
C GLY A 230 -12.43 -15.20 0.63
N LEU A 231 -13.56 -15.86 0.88
CA LEU A 231 -14.47 -16.29 -0.20
C LEU A 231 -15.01 -15.12 -1.03
N VAL A 232 -15.39 -14.01 -0.39
CA VAL A 232 -15.88 -12.81 -1.10
C VAL A 232 -14.78 -12.20 -1.97
N SER A 233 -13.52 -12.22 -1.51
CA SER A 233 -12.39 -11.69 -2.28
C SER A 233 -12.02 -12.50 -3.52
N LEU A 234 -12.40 -13.78 -3.61
CA LEU A 234 -12.01 -14.66 -4.73
C LEU A 234 -12.46 -14.13 -6.10
N GLY A 235 -13.70 -13.63 -6.19
CA GLY A 235 -14.24 -13.12 -7.45
C GLY A 235 -13.41 -11.97 -8.03
N PRO A 236 -13.25 -10.86 -7.27
CA PRO A 236 -12.39 -9.76 -7.70
C PRO A 236 -10.92 -10.17 -7.92
N MET A 237 -10.36 -11.06 -7.09
CA MET A 237 -8.99 -11.57 -7.28
C MET A 237 -8.81 -12.35 -8.59
N LEU A 238 -9.79 -13.16 -8.99
CA LEU A 238 -9.78 -13.82 -10.30
C LEU A 238 -9.84 -12.79 -11.44
N GLY A 239 -10.60 -11.71 -11.27
CA GLY A 239 -10.61 -10.58 -12.19
C GLY A 239 -9.24 -9.91 -12.32
N VAL A 240 -8.53 -9.72 -11.21
CA VAL A 240 -7.15 -9.20 -11.20
C VAL A 240 -6.20 -10.13 -11.93
N ILE A 241 -6.25 -11.44 -11.69
CA ILE A 241 -5.44 -12.43 -12.43
C ILE A 241 -5.73 -12.35 -13.92
N PHE A 242 -7.01 -12.33 -14.31
CA PHE A 242 -7.41 -12.29 -15.71
C PHE A 242 -6.85 -11.05 -16.42
N ILE A 243 -7.01 -9.86 -15.81
CA ILE A 243 -6.48 -8.61 -16.37
C ILE A 243 -4.95 -8.63 -16.41
N ALA A 244 -4.28 -9.13 -15.38
CA ALA A 244 -2.83 -9.23 -15.34
C ALA A 244 -2.28 -10.17 -16.43
N LEU A 245 -2.94 -11.30 -16.68
CA LEU A 245 -2.58 -12.22 -17.76
C LEU A 245 -2.78 -11.58 -19.13
N LEU A 246 -3.92 -10.91 -19.36
CA LEU A 246 -4.13 -10.17 -20.61
C LEU A 246 -3.03 -9.12 -20.81
N ALA A 247 -2.72 -8.34 -19.77
CA ALA A 247 -1.67 -7.35 -19.84
C ALA A 247 -0.29 -8.00 -20.11
N TRP A 248 -0.01 -9.18 -19.55
CA TRP A 248 1.25 -9.90 -19.77
C TRP A 248 1.47 -10.31 -21.23
N PHE A 249 0.41 -10.77 -21.91
CA PHE A 249 0.49 -11.31 -23.27
C PHE A 249 0.28 -10.26 -24.37
N TYR A 250 -0.47 -9.19 -24.09
CA TYR A 250 -0.87 -8.21 -25.11
C TYR A 250 -0.17 -6.84 -25.01
N LEU A 251 0.54 -6.55 -23.91
CA LEU A 251 1.35 -5.33 -23.81
C LEU A 251 2.72 -5.51 -24.49
N PRO A 252 3.38 -4.40 -24.88
CA PRO A 252 4.68 -4.43 -25.54
C PRO A 252 5.73 -5.26 -24.80
N GLU A 253 6.67 -5.83 -25.56
CA GLU A 253 7.75 -6.63 -24.99
C GLU A 253 8.71 -5.75 -24.18
N LEU A 254 8.62 -5.87 -22.86
CA LEU A 254 9.58 -5.35 -21.90
C LEU A 254 10.37 -6.50 -21.26
N PRO A 255 11.58 -6.23 -20.71
CA PRO A 255 12.26 -7.17 -19.83
C PRO A 255 11.34 -7.65 -18.71
N ASN A 256 11.38 -8.95 -18.39
CA ASN A 256 10.43 -9.57 -17.45
C ASN A 256 10.37 -8.86 -16.09
N TYR A 257 11.51 -8.39 -15.59
CA TYR A 257 11.58 -7.65 -14.33
C TYR A 257 10.76 -6.34 -14.40
N GLU A 258 11.00 -5.53 -15.43
CA GLU A 258 10.30 -4.26 -15.63
C GLU A 258 8.81 -4.47 -15.89
N ARG A 259 8.46 -5.46 -16.71
CA ARG A 259 7.06 -5.83 -16.97
C ARG A 259 6.33 -6.19 -15.68
N LEU A 260 6.92 -7.06 -14.87
CA LEU A 260 6.35 -7.46 -13.58
C LEU A 260 6.24 -6.27 -12.63
N LEU A 261 7.26 -5.42 -12.57
CA LEU A 261 7.26 -4.23 -11.71
C LEU A 261 6.11 -3.28 -12.07
N ARG A 262 5.93 -2.97 -13.36
CA ARG A 262 4.82 -2.12 -13.84
C ARG A 262 3.47 -2.77 -13.56
N LEU A 263 3.31 -4.06 -13.81
CA LEU A 263 2.07 -4.79 -13.51
C LEU A 263 1.71 -4.73 -12.03
N VAL A 264 2.69 -4.86 -11.14
CA VAL A 264 2.47 -4.76 -9.70
C VAL A 264 2.11 -3.33 -9.31
N PHE A 265 2.95 -2.34 -9.60
CA PHE A 265 2.76 -0.98 -9.03
C PHE A 265 1.70 -0.15 -9.75
N VAL A 266 1.62 -0.20 -11.08
CA VAL A 266 0.55 0.46 -11.84
C VAL A 266 -0.78 -0.28 -11.62
N GLY A 267 -0.75 -1.62 -11.57
CA GLY A 267 -1.92 -2.43 -11.26
C GLY A 267 -2.46 -2.16 -9.85
N LEU A 268 -1.58 -2.09 -8.84
CA LEU A 268 -1.95 -1.68 -7.49
C LEU A 268 -2.57 -0.28 -7.51
N ALA A 269 -1.95 0.70 -8.14
CA ALA A 269 -2.51 2.05 -8.21
C ALA A 269 -3.91 2.08 -8.86
N ALA A 270 -4.09 1.33 -9.96
CA ALA A 270 -5.36 1.21 -10.66
C ALA A 270 -6.46 0.56 -9.82
N LEU A 271 -6.11 -0.34 -8.89
CA LEU A 271 -7.04 -0.94 -7.93
C LEU A 271 -7.26 -0.04 -6.70
N THR A 272 -6.22 0.65 -6.25
CA THR A 272 -6.21 1.43 -5.01
C THR A 272 -7.02 2.73 -5.15
N VAL A 273 -7.00 3.43 -6.29
CA VAL A 273 -7.74 4.69 -6.43
C VAL A 273 -9.27 4.50 -6.31
N PRO A 274 -9.92 3.57 -7.05
CA PRO A 274 -11.34 3.29 -6.85
C PRO A 274 -11.65 2.83 -5.42
N HIS A 275 -10.77 2.02 -4.83
CA HIS A 275 -10.86 1.57 -3.45
C HIS A 275 -10.87 2.74 -2.45
N MET A 276 -9.90 3.64 -2.54
CA MET A 276 -9.82 4.84 -1.70
C MET A 276 -11.09 5.70 -1.82
N LEU A 277 -11.60 5.90 -3.05
CA LEU A 277 -12.82 6.69 -3.28
C LEU A 277 -14.07 6.08 -2.61
N LEU A 278 -14.10 4.76 -2.45
CA LEU A 278 -15.18 4.04 -1.78
C LEU A 278 -14.99 4.03 -0.25
N ILE A 279 -13.82 3.61 0.23
CA ILE A 279 -13.52 3.42 1.65
C ILE A 279 -13.43 4.74 2.41
N ASP A 280 -12.99 5.83 1.79
CA ASP A 280 -12.87 7.13 2.46
C ASP A 280 -14.21 7.70 2.95
N ARG A 281 -15.33 7.14 2.47
CA ARG A 281 -16.69 7.46 2.92
C ARG A 281 -17.09 6.70 4.19
N VAL A 282 -16.32 5.69 4.59
CA VAL A 282 -16.59 4.81 5.73
C VAL A 282 -15.89 5.35 6.97
N ARG A 283 -16.67 5.62 8.03
CA ARG A 283 -16.12 5.81 9.37
C ARG A 283 -16.21 4.50 10.13
N TYR A 284 -15.07 3.85 10.37
CA TYR A 284 -15.04 2.69 11.24
C TYR A 284 -15.43 3.11 12.67
N GLN A 285 -16.38 2.41 13.29
CA GLN A 285 -16.56 2.48 14.73
C GLN A 285 -15.34 1.80 15.37
N GLN A 286 -14.52 2.58 16.07
CA GLN A 286 -13.27 2.11 16.68
C GLN A 286 -13.52 1.40 18.01
#